data_AF-A0A4Q4IUE6-F1
#
_entry.id   AF-A0A4Q4IUE6-F1
#
_cell.length_a   1.000
_cell.length_b   1.000
_cell.length_c   1.000
_cell.angle_alpha   90.00
_cell.angle_beta   90.00
_cell.angle_gamma   90.00
#
_symmetry.space_group_name_H-M   'P 1'
#
loop_
_entity.id
_entity.type
_entity.pdbx_description
1 polymer ?
#
loop_
_entity_poly.entity_id
_entity_poly.type
_entity_poly.pdbx_seq_one_letter_code
_entity_poly.pdbx_strand_id
1 'polypeptide(L)'
;MWTQDQAIAYEAALEAINDVIAGYSEQIALEQDRQKPDAARISWLEMRTDHASATSHALTVTDDENVRQALLEYSAMVRAREAPR
;
A
#
# COMPACT_ATOMS: atom_id res chain seq x y z
N MET A 1 25.93 4.59 6.68
CA MET A 1 25.37 3.68 7.70
C MET A 1 24.09 4.33 8.17
N TRP A 2 22.98 3.61 8.15
CA TRP A 2 21.67 4.12 8.57
C TRP A 2 21.49 3.98 10.08
N THR A 3 20.65 4.83 10.67
CA THR A 3 20.34 4.80 12.10
C THR A 3 19.23 3.80 12.41
N GLN A 4 19.08 3.42 13.68
CA GLN A 4 17.98 2.57 14.11
C GLN A 4 16.62 3.20 13.81
N ASP A 5 16.47 4.51 14.04
CA ASP A 5 15.21 5.23 13.76
C ASP A 5 14.87 5.23 12.27
N GLN A 6 15.88 5.37 11.40
CA GLN A 6 15.70 5.25 9.95
C GLN A 6 15.20 3.87 9.54
N ALA A 7 15.75 2.81 10.14
CA ALA A 7 15.28 1.45 9.88
C ALA A 7 13.84 1.23 10.35
N ILE A 8 13.49 1.70 11.55
CA ILE A 8 12.13 1.58 12.08
C ILE A 8 11.13 2.31 11.18
N ALA A 9 11.43 3.54 10.77
CA ALA A 9 10.55 4.31 9.91
C ALA A 9 10.39 3.67 8.53
N TYR A 10 11.48 3.14 7.96
CA TYR A 10 11.48 2.45 6.68
C TYR A 10 10.65 1.17 6.71
N GLU A 11 10.85 0.30 7.71
CA GLU A 11 10.06 -0.93 7.86
C GLU A 11 8.58 -0.62 8.08
N ALA A 12 8.26 0.38 8.90
CA ALA A 12 6.87 0.82 9.08
C ALA A 12 6.23 1.31 7.76
N ALA A 13 6.99 2.01 6.91
CA ALA A 13 6.51 2.43 5.61
C ALA A 13 6.24 1.23 4.68
N LEU A 14 7.14 0.24 4.66
CA LEU A 14 6.96 -0.98 3.88
C LEU A 14 5.76 -1.80 4.36
N GLU A 15 5.57 -1.92 5.67
CA GLU A 15 4.42 -2.61 6.27
C GLU A 15 3.11 -1.96 5.83
N ALA A 16 3.00 -0.62 5.95
CA ALA A 16 1.82 0.11 5.51
C ALA A 16 1.53 -0.05 4.00
N ILE A 17 2.58 -0.06 3.16
CA ILE A 17 2.42 -0.30 1.72
C ILE A 17 1.93 -1.74 1.46
N ASN A 18 2.50 -2.72 2.13
CA ASN A 18 2.10 -4.12 1.98
C ASN A 18 0.66 -4.36 2.44
N ASP A 19 0.21 -3.71 3.51
CA ASP A 19 -1.18 -3.77 3.97
C ASP A 19 -2.17 -3.17 2.97
N VAL A 20 -1.76 -2.13 2.26
CA VAL A 20 -2.56 -1.55 1.15
C VAL A 20 -2.63 -2.54 -0.02
N ILE A 21 -1.51 -3.13 -0.42
CA ILE A 21 -1.44 -4.14 -1.49
C ILE A 21 -2.33 -5.35 -1.16
N ALA A 22 -2.24 -5.86 0.06
CA ALA A 22 -3.05 -6.97 0.53
C ALA A 22 -4.55 -6.63 0.45
N GLY A 23 -4.94 -5.45 0.93
CA GLY A 23 -6.33 -5.00 0.88
C GLY A 23 -6.88 -4.76 -0.53
N TYR A 24 -6.04 -4.36 -1.49
CA TYR A 24 -6.46 -4.28 -2.90
C TYR A 24 -6.55 -5.67 -3.54
N SER A 25 -5.61 -6.55 -3.24
CA SER A 25 -5.61 -7.93 -3.74
C SER A 25 -6.85 -8.70 -3.24
N GLU A 26 -7.24 -8.52 -1.97
CA GLU A 26 -8.48 -9.06 -1.43
C GLU A 26 -9.71 -8.50 -2.18
N GLN A 27 -9.76 -7.20 -2.43
CA GLN A 27 -10.87 -6.59 -3.18
C GLN A 27 -10.94 -7.07 -4.64
N ILE A 28 -9.80 -7.35 -5.28
CA ILE A 28 -9.75 -7.96 -6.61
C ILE A 28 -10.37 -9.35 -6.55
N ALA A 29 -9.93 -10.18 -5.60
CA ALA A 29 -10.46 -11.53 -5.43
C ALA A 29 -11.98 -11.52 -5.19
N LEU A 30 -12.46 -10.63 -4.31
CA LEU A 30 -13.90 -10.45 -4.04
C LEU A 30 -14.67 -9.99 -5.28
N GLU A 31 -14.11 -9.10 -6.10
CA GLU A 31 -14.77 -8.62 -7.31
C GLU A 31 -14.80 -9.70 -8.40
N GLN A 32 -13.72 -10.47 -8.54
CA GLN A 32 -13.61 -11.60 -9.47
C GLN A 32 -14.61 -12.72 -9.17
N ASP A 33 -14.96 -12.93 -7.90
CA ASP A 33 -15.93 -13.96 -7.46
C ASP A 33 -17.40 -13.55 -7.69
N ARG A 34 -17.68 -12.29 -8.05
CA ARG A 34 -19.06 -11.82 -8.29
C ARG A 34 -19.65 -12.51 -9.52
N GLN A 35 -20.98 -12.70 -9.53
CA GLN A 35 -21.70 -13.26 -10.68
C GLN A 35 -21.47 -12.46 -11.98
N LYS A 36 -21.25 -11.15 -11.86
CA LYS A 36 -20.87 -10.25 -12.96
C LYS A 36 -19.73 -9.35 -12.48
N PRO A 37 -18.46 -9.77 -12.62
CA PRO A 37 -17.32 -8.97 -12.22
C PRO A 37 -17.25 -7.66 -13.02
N ASP A 38 -16.91 -6.57 -12.34
CA ASP A 38 -16.61 -5.29 -12.96
C ASP A 38 -15.14 -5.22 -13.37
N ALA A 39 -14.87 -5.44 -14.65
CA ALA A 39 -13.52 -5.41 -15.21
C ALA A 39 -12.82 -4.05 -15.01
N ALA A 40 -13.55 -2.94 -15.06
CA ALA A 40 -12.95 -1.61 -14.88
C ALA A 40 -12.51 -1.41 -13.43
N ARG A 41 -13.30 -1.91 -12.46
CA ARG A 41 -12.92 -1.92 -11.06
C ARG A 41 -11.69 -2.79 -10.79
N ILE A 42 -11.64 -3.99 -11.37
CA ILE A 42 -10.48 -4.89 -11.25
C ILE A 42 -9.22 -4.21 -11.78
N SER A 43 -9.25 -3.69 -13.01
CA SER A 43 -8.08 -3.01 -13.60
C SER A 43 -7.65 -1.77 -12.79
N TRP A 44 -8.59 -1.04 -12.20
CA TRP A 44 -8.25 0.07 -11.31
C TRP A 44 -7.54 -0.42 -10.04
N LEU A 45 -8.02 -1.51 -9.42
CA LEU A 45 -7.37 -2.10 -8.24
C LEU A 45 -5.97 -2.65 -8.56
N GLU A 46 -5.81 -3.31 -9.71
CA GLU A 46 -4.51 -3.82 -10.18
C GLU A 46 -3.50 -2.68 -10.36
N MET A 47 -3.90 -1.61 -11.06
CA MET A 47 -3.06 -0.41 -11.21
C MET A 47 -2.64 0.19 -9.86
N ARG A 48 -3.53 0.17 -8.85
CA ARG A 48 -3.22 0.66 -7.50
C ARG A 48 -2.21 -0.24 -6.78
N THR A 49 -2.34 -1.56 -6.93
CA THR A 49 -1.37 -2.53 -6.40
C THR A 49 0.00 -2.34 -7.05
N ASP A 50 0.05 -2.18 -8.37
CA ASP A 50 1.30 -1.97 -9.11
C ASP A 50 1.99 -0.67 -8.67
N HIS A 51 1.24 0.42 -8.52
CA HIS A 51 1.78 1.69 -8.02
C HIS A 51 2.34 1.57 -6.60
N ALA A 52 1.63 0.87 -5.71
CA ALA A 52 2.08 0.63 -4.35
C ALA A 52 3.38 -0.20 -4.32
N SER A 53 3.44 -1.26 -5.13
CA SER A 53 4.64 -2.08 -5.28
C SER A 53 5.82 -1.28 -5.87
N ALA A 54 5.58 -0.44 -6.88
CA ALA A 54 6.63 0.40 -7.44
C ALA A 54 7.16 1.40 -6.38
N THR A 55 6.29 1.92 -5.52
CA THR A 55 6.67 2.82 -4.43
C THR A 55 7.58 2.11 -3.42
N SER A 56 7.23 0.90 -2.98
CA SER A 56 8.07 0.15 -2.02
C SER A 56 9.45 -0.17 -2.59
N HIS A 57 9.54 -0.55 -3.87
CA HIS A 57 10.82 -0.82 -4.53
C HIS A 57 11.69 0.44 -4.73
N ALA A 58 11.08 1.62 -4.80
CA ALA A 58 11.80 2.88 -4.96
C ALA A 58 12.26 3.49 -3.64
N LEU A 59 11.70 3.06 -2.51
CA LEU A 59 12.08 3.58 -1.19
C LEU A 59 13.52 3.19 -0.82
N THR A 60 14.19 4.10 -0.14
CA THR A 60 15.54 3.88 0.38
C THR A 60 15.56 4.23 1.86
N VAL A 61 16.14 3.36 2.70
CA VAL A 61 16.22 3.55 4.17
C VAL A 61 16.74 4.93 4.58
N THR A 62 17.66 5.51 3.82
CA THR A 62 18.32 6.80 4.15
C THR A 62 17.59 8.02 3.60
N ASP A 63 16.46 7.84 2.92
CA ASP A 63 15.64 8.93 2.38
C ASP A 63 14.48 9.23 3.32
N ASP A 64 14.79 9.92 4.42
CA ASP A 64 13.87 10.17 5.53
C ASP A 64 12.56 10.84 5.07
N GLU A 65 12.64 11.75 4.10
CA GLU A 65 11.46 12.46 3.63
C GLU A 65 10.53 11.54 2.84
N ASN A 66 11.06 10.78 1.87
CA ASN A 66 10.23 9.86 1.09
C ASN A 66 9.68 8.72 1.94
N VAL A 67 10.46 8.19 2.89
CA VAL A 67 10.01 7.18 3.85
C VAL A 67 8.86 7.72 4.70
N ARG A 68 9.01 8.94 5.25
CA ARG A 68 7.97 9.56 6.09
C ARG A 68 6.69 9.84 5.29
N GLN A 69 6.81 10.33 4.05
CA GLN A 69 5.66 10.59 3.19
C GLN A 69 4.92 9.30 2.85
N ALA A 70 5.65 8.25 2.45
CA ALA A 70 5.05 6.94 2.18
C ALA A 70 4.35 6.38 3.42
N LEU A 71 4.99 6.43 4.59
CA LEU A 71 4.36 5.98 5.83
C LEU A 71 3.05 6.71 6.12
N LEU A 72 3.02 8.04 5.98
CA LEU A 72 1.82 8.84 6.21
C LEU A 72 0.70 8.52 5.22
N GLU A 73 1.01 8.47 3.93
CA GLU A 73 0.04 8.23 2.87
C GLU A 73 -0.58 6.83 3.00
N TYR A 74 0.25 5.80 3.04
CA TYR A 74 -0.23 4.41 3.04
C TYR A 74 -0.92 4.06 4.37
N SER A 75 -0.46 4.59 5.51
CA SER A 75 -1.19 4.44 6.78
C SER A 75 -2.57 5.09 6.75
N ALA A 76 -2.72 6.24 6.09
CA ALA A 76 -4.03 6.90 5.96
C ALA A 76 -4.98 6.05 5.09
N MET A 77 -4.45 5.41 4.05
CA MET A 77 -5.23 4.50 3.20
C MET A 77 -5.70 3.25 3.95
N VAL A 78 -4.85 2.63 4.77
CA VAL A 78 -5.23 1.50 5.63
C VAL A 78 -6.37 1.91 6.58
N ARG A 79 -6.22 3.03 7.29
CA ARG A 79 -7.25 3.54 8.21
C ARG A 79 -8.57 3.84 7.51
N ALA A 80 -8.53 4.43 6.32
CA ALA A 80 -9.73 4.73 5.54
C ALA A 80 -10.50 3.47 5.14
N ARG A 81 -9.82 2.33 4.99
CA ARG A 81 -10.44 1.02 4.72
C ARG A 81 -11.08 0.40 5.97
N GLU A 82 -10.45 0.57 7.13
CA GLU A 82 -10.89 0.02 8.42
C GLU A 82 -11.98 0.85 9.10
N ALA A 83 -12.15 2.11 8.68
CA ALA A 83 -13.20 2.96 9.21
C ALA A 83 -14.59 2.30 9.03
N PRO A 84 -15.42 2.25 10.08
CA PRO A 84 -16.75 1.67 9.98
C PRO A 84 -17.57 2.41 8.91
N ARG A 85 -18.20 1.63 8.02
CA ARG A 85 -19.06 2.14 6.95
C ARG A 85 -20.40 2.64 7.46
#